data_AF-A0A7H8XIT2-F1
#
_entry.id   AF-A0A7H8XIT2-F1
#
_cell.length_a   1.000
_cell.length_b   1.000
_cell.length_c   1.000
_cell.angle_alpha   90.00
_cell.angle_beta   90.00
_cell.angle_gamma   90.00
#
_symmetry.space_group_name_H-M   'P 1'
#
loop_
_entity.id
_entity.type
_entity.pdbx_description
1 polymer ?
#
loop_
_entity_poly.entity_id
_entity_poly.type
_entity_poly.pdbx_seq_one_letter_code
_entity_poly.pdbx_strand_id
1 'polypeptide(L)'
;MPGVDNLPDLRDVVGRIAHQIGQAATHKTLDDALLRVGLPASTAGATKTERTDSSLAVLRDDRLIEVARTMLAACDWLDADRRTLQDLVWATEEHPRIPKRARREIARALTGSELNDYYRRFRALLGSLFDLGGGVLWGGRDLSVGARIDQHFHLNPDWTVEEVFDAVGAIDESSDRRFGLLIQGITSSETIPDENAQRRLVAQMNPPLTAAGLELRETGAPDGYPVFEVVATRSRKGRPKNLIFASSRKPDLRLSDAIDNDVEILSDPAEVLVYDRPITADGVLWRDLQAWFKDTHRLGSDQDAKTQLYRRLRQSLPENSPPQRLLFDLYHEIHGAAVHHLPALLPEVWLYWDPQTIKMRGTAALLQLRMDFLLLVPGGGRIVLEVDGRNHYAVERRTGPTGQQWIADPPTYARTMAGSRKLTLAGYEVHRFGAHELLDRRQGRVTLTTFFADLFHRHHVITPLARATPS
;
A
#
# COMPACT_ATOMS: atom_id res chain seq x y z
N MET A 1 15.72 -2.09 7.26
CA MET A 1 15.56 -2.69 8.60
C MET A 1 15.16 -1.58 9.55
N PRO A 2 13.86 -1.43 9.87
CA PRO A 2 13.43 -0.54 10.94
C PRO A 2 13.57 -1.30 12.28
N GLY A 3 14.12 -0.67 13.32
CA GLY A 3 14.02 -1.16 14.70
C GLY A 3 15.31 -1.31 15.51
N VAL A 4 16.51 -1.10 14.95
CA VAL A 4 17.77 -1.25 15.72
C VAL A 4 18.14 0.02 16.49
N ASP A 5 17.72 1.20 16.03
CA ASP A 5 18.23 2.48 16.55
C ASP A 5 17.63 2.91 17.91
N ASN A 6 16.47 2.36 18.32
CA ASN A 6 15.77 2.77 19.55
C ASN A 6 15.89 1.78 20.73
N LEU A 7 16.60 0.66 20.55
CA LEU A 7 16.76 -0.37 21.59
C LEU A 7 17.45 0.16 22.86
N PRO A 8 18.50 1.01 22.80
CA PRO A 8 19.10 1.60 23.99
C PRO A 8 18.12 2.46 24.79
N ASP A 9 17.39 3.35 24.12
CA ASP A 9 16.39 4.21 24.77
C ASP A 9 15.26 3.39 25.41
N LEU A 10 14.80 2.33 24.73
CA LEU A 10 13.81 1.40 25.27
C LEU A 10 14.33 0.70 26.53
N ARG A 11 15.58 0.24 26.50
CA ARG A 11 16.23 -0.40 27.65
C ARG A 11 16.37 0.57 28.83
N ASP A 12 16.70 1.82 28.58
CA ASP A 12 16.81 2.85 29.62
C ASP A 12 15.46 3.13 30.30
N VAL A 13 14.38 3.29 29.51
CA VAL A 13 13.03 3.52 30.06
C VAL A 13 12.55 2.28 30.84
N VAL A 14 12.73 1.08 30.29
CA VAL A 14 12.43 -0.19 30.98
C VAL A 14 13.21 -0.29 32.29
N GLY A 15 14.48 0.12 32.29
CA GLY A 15 15.32 0.15 33.48
C GLY A 15 14.81 1.12 34.55
N ARG A 16 14.42 2.34 34.18
CA ARG A 16 13.84 3.31 35.13
C ARG A 16 12.55 2.79 35.77
N ILE A 17 11.66 2.20 34.97
CA ILE A 17 10.40 1.61 35.45
C ILE A 17 10.69 0.42 36.37
N ALA A 18 11.63 -0.45 35.98
CA ALA A 18 12.07 -1.58 36.80
C ALA A 18 12.60 -1.13 38.17
N HIS A 19 13.38 -0.04 38.22
CA HIS A 19 13.85 0.53 39.48
C HIS A 19 12.71 1.09 40.34
N GLN A 20 11.74 1.77 39.75
CA GLN A 20 10.56 2.26 40.49
C GLN A 20 9.78 1.08 41.11
N ILE A 21 9.59 0.00 40.36
CA ILE A 21 8.98 -1.26 40.85
C ILE A 21 9.81 -1.84 41.99
N GLY A 22 11.13 -1.94 41.81
CA GLY A 22 12.04 -2.47 42.83
C GLY A 22 12.08 -1.64 44.11
N GLN A 23 11.95 -0.32 43.99
CA GLN A 23 11.86 0.57 45.16
C GLN A 23 10.53 0.40 45.91
N ALA A 24 9.42 0.18 45.21
CA ALA A 24 8.12 -0.08 45.84
C ALA A 24 8.02 -1.49 46.48
N ALA A 25 8.82 -2.46 46.02
CA ALA A 25 8.81 -3.83 46.54
C ALA A 25 9.63 -4.01 47.85
N THR A 26 9.33 -5.07 48.59
CA THR A 26 10.18 -5.56 49.70
C THR A 26 11.24 -6.54 49.18
N HIS A 27 12.29 -6.80 49.96
CA HIS A 27 13.29 -7.83 49.58
C HIS A 27 12.66 -9.21 49.31
N LYS A 28 11.58 -9.56 50.00
CA LYS A 28 10.87 -10.84 49.85
C LYS A 28 10.02 -10.90 48.57
N THR A 29 9.46 -9.77 48.15
CA THR A 29 8.49 -9.69 47.04
C THR A 29 9.10 -9.15 45.75
N LEU A 30 10.40 -8.83 45.75
CA LEU A 30 11.07 -8.16 44.64
C LEU A 30 11.00 -9.00 43.35
N ASP A 31 11.43 -10.26 43.39
CA ASP A 31 11.45 -11.11 42.20
C ASP A 31 10.04 -11.34 41.65
N ASP A 32 9.04 -11.54 42.53
CA ASP A 32 7.64 -11.66 42.12
C ASP A 32 7.14 -10.40 41.41
N ALA A 33 7.57 -9.21 41.86
CA ALA A 33 7.20 -7.94 41.25
C ALA A 33 7.86 -7.75 39.88
N LEU A 34 9.12 -8.15 39.73
CA LEU A 34 9.84 -8.11 38.44
C LEU A 34 9.26 -9.12 37.45
N LEU A 35 9.00 -10.36 37.88
CA LEU A 35 8.41 -11.41 37.05
C LEU A 35 7.02 -11.03 36.53
N ARG A 36 6.21 -10.32 37.34
CA ARG A 36 4.87 -9.86 36.94
C ARG A 36 4.89 -8.91 35.75
N VAL A 37 5.97 -8.16 35.57
CA VAL A 37 6.15 -7.24 34.43
C VAL A 37 6.98 -7.84 33.30
N GLY A 38 7.23 -9.15 33.35
CA GLY A 38 7.96 -9.90 32.33
C GLY A 38 9.49 -9.85 32.45
N LEU A 39 10.03 -9.22 33.51
CA LEU A 39 11.47 -9.24 33.77
C LEU A 39 11.91 -10.58 34.34
N PRO A 40 13.13 -11.05 34.04
CA PRO A 40 13.69 -12.25 34.64
C PRO A 40 13.94 -12.06 36.14
N ALA A 41 14.02 -13.15 36.92
CA ALA A 41 14.37 -13.09 38.34
C ALA A 41 15.79 -12.53 38.55
N SER A 42 16.03 -11.86 39.68
CA SER A 42 17.37 -11.39 40.03
C SER A 42 18.34 -12.57 40.19
N THR A 43 19.57 -12.40 39.69
CA THR A 43 20.60 -13.46 39.68
C THR A 43 21.68 -13.22 40.74
N ALA A 44 21.82 -11.99 41.22
CA ALA A 44 22.78 -11.58 42.24
C ALA A 44 22.34 -10.27 42.92
N GLY A 45 23.00 -9.90 44.03
CA GLY A 45 22.84 -8.60 44.70
C GLY A 45 22.32 -8.70 46.14
N ALA A 46 22.83 -7.83 47.01
CA ALA A 46 22.42 -7.73 48.42
C ALA A 46 21.33 -6.64 48.61
N THR A 47 21.37 -5.59 47.79
CA THR A 47 20.38 -4.51 47.81
C THR A 47 19.29 -4.72 46.75
N LYS A 48 18.13 -4.04 46.90
CA LYS A 48 17.06 -4.08 45.89
C LYS A 48 17.50 -3.51 44.54
N THR A 49 18.35 -2.49 44.56
CA THR A 49 18.93 -1.88 43.35
C THR A 49 19.81 -2.90 42.62
N GLU A 50 20.81 -3.48 43.29
CA GLU A 50 21.71 -4.48 42.69
C GLU A 50 20.95 -5.70 42.14
N ARG A 51 19.87 -6.11 42.83
CA ARG A 51 19.00 -7.21 42.35
C ARG A 51 18.19 -6.83 41.12
N THR A 52 17.71 -5.59 41.06
CA THR A 52 17.03 -5.07 39.86
C THR A 52 18.01 -4.98 38.68
N ASP A 53 19.24 -4.50 38.93
CA ASP A 53 20.30 -4.45 37.93
C ASP A 53 20.67 -5.83 37.40
N SER A 54 20.78 -6.83 38.28
CA SER A 54 21.12 -8.20 37.87
C SER A 54 20.01 -8.88 37.08
N SER A 55 18.75 -8.48 37.27
CA SER A 55 17.62 -8.87 36.42
C SER A 55 17.70 -8.19 35.04
N LEU A 56 17.91 -6.87 35.00
CA LEU A 56 18.02 -6.11 33.74
C LEU A 56 19.22 -6.57 32.89
N ALA A 57 20.33 -6.95 33.53
CA ALA A 57 21.54 -7.42 32.85
C ALA A 57 21.34 -8.75 32.09
N VAL A 58 20.42 -9.61 32.54
CA VAL A 58 20.12 -10.88 31.87
C VAL A 58 18.91 -10.79 30.92
N LEU A 59 18.22 -9.65 30.87
CA LEU A 59 17.16 -9.39 29.90
C LEU A 59 17.76 -9.25 28.50
N ARG A 60 17.34 -10.13 27.58
CA ARG A 60 17.76 -10.11 26.18
C ARG A 60 17.02 -9.05 25.37
N ASP A 61 17.69 -8.49 24.36
CA ASP A 61 17.10 -7.44 23.51
C ASP A 61 15.85 -7.90 22.75
N ASP A 62 15.80 -9.17 22.34
CA ASP A 62 14.64 -9.78 21.67
C ASP A 62 13.38 -9.88 22.55
N ARG A 63 13.51 -9.68 23.88
CA ARG A 63 12.40 -9.67 24.83
C ARG A 63 11.99 -8.27 25.29
N LEU A 64 12.77 -7.23 24.99
CA LEU A 64 12.52 -5.86 25.49
C LEU A 64 11.12 -5.34 25.14
N ILE A 65 10.68 -5.55 23.89
CA ILE A 65 9.36 -5.07 23.43
C ILE A 65 8.22 -5.78 24.17
N GLU A 66 8.35 -7.08 24.42
CA GLU A 66 7.34 -7.86 25.14
C GLU A 66 7.25 -7.43 26.61
N VAL A 67 8.40 -7.20 27.26
CA VAL A 67 8.48 -6.66 28.62
C VAL A 67 7.86 -5.27 28.68
N ALA A 68 8.19 -4.39 27.73
CA ALA A 68 7.61 -3.05 27.65
C ALA A 68 6.08 -3.08 27.50
N ARG A 69 5.53 -3.95 26.65
CA ARG A 69 4.08 -4.14 26.53
C ARG A 69 3.45 -4.65 27.83
N THR A 70 4.13 -5.56 28.54
CA THR A 70 3.67 -6.08 29.83
C THR A 70 3.67 -4.97 30.90
N MET A 71 4.70 -4.13 30.94
CA MET A 71 4.76 -2.96 31.84
C MET A 71 3.63 -1.97 31.55
N LEU A 72 3.35 -1.66 30.29
CA LEU A 72 2.25 -0.77 29.89
C LEU A 72 0.87 -1.26 30.36
N ALA A 73 0.68 -2.58 30.39
CA ALA A 73 -0.55 -3.22 30.83
C ALA A 73 -0.66 -3.38 32.35
N ALA A 74 0.47 -3.53 33.05
CA ALA A 74 0.49 -3.82 34.49
C ALA A 74 0.65 -2.58 35.38
N CYS A 75 1.18 -1.48 34.84
CA CYS A 75 1.60 -0.31 35.64
C CYS A 75 0.73 0.93 35.37
N ASP A 76 -0.50 0.94 35.88
CA ASP A 76 -1.46 2.06 35.73
C ASP A 76 -0.99 3.39 36.34
N TRP A 77 0.01 3.34 37.22
CA TRP A 77 0.61 4.51 37.87
C TRP A 77 1.66 5.23 37.01
N LEU A 78 2.01 4.71 35.83
CA LEU A 78 2.98 5.34 34.94
C LEU A 78 2.38 6.58 34.26
N ASP A 79 3.01 7.74 34.48
CA ASP A 79 2.66 9.01 33.82
C ASP A 79 3.60 9.32 32.64
N ALA A 80 4.68 10.09 32.88
CA ALA A 80 5.61 10.50 31.82
C ALA A 80 6.29 9.30 31.13
N ASP A 81 6.75 8.33 31.93
CA ASP A 81 7.41 7.12 31.42
C ASP A 81 6.44 6.24 30.59
N ARG A 82 5.11 6.27 30.85
CA ARG A 82 4.11 5.54 30.02
C ARG A 82 4.14 6.02 28.58
N ARG A 83 4.16 7.33 28.37
CA ARG A 83 4.10 7.92 27.02
C ARG A 83 5.38 7.64 26.25
N THR A 84 6.54 7.84 26.89
CA THR A 84 7.83 7.48 26.28
C THR A 84 7.88 6.00 25.94
N LEU A 85 7.43 5.12 26.84
CA LEU A 85 7.40 3.68 26.60
C LEU A 85 6.45 3.30 25.46
N GLN A 86 5.27 3.92 25.39
CA GLN A 86 4.32 3.76 24.27
C GLN A 86 4.96 4.15 22.94
N ASP A 87 5.57 5.34 22.84
CA ASP A 87 6.16 5.81 21.59
C ASP A 87 7.35 4.94 21.14
N LEU A 88 8.16 4.44 22.09
CA LEU A 88 9.25 3.52 21.79
C LEU A 88 8.75 2.13 21.34
N VAL A 89 7.67 1.62 21.94
CA VAL A 89 7.03 0.37 21.50
C VAL A 89 6.39 0.55 20.12
N TRP A 90 5.67 1.65 19.90
CA TRP A 90 5.00 1.95 18.64
C TRP A 90 5.97 2.22 17.50
N ALA A 91 7.17 2.75 17.78
CA ALA A 91 8.22 2.93 16.77
C ALA A 91 8.70 1.60 16.15
N THR A 92 8.36 0.46 16.77
CA THR A 92 8.64 -0.88 16.22
C THR A 92 7.52 -1.42 15.32
N GLU A 93 6.36 -0.76 15.33
CA GLU A 93 5.20 -1.10 14.50
C GLU A 93 5.21 -0.29 13.20
N GLU A 94 4.69 -0.86 12.11
CA GLU A 94 4.47 -0.10 10.88
C GLU A 94 3.30 0.86 11.07
N HIS A 95 3.52 2.15 10.81
CA HIS A 95 2.46 3.17 10.84
C HIS A 95 2.73 4.28 9.80
N PRO A 96 1.68 4.89 9.22
CA PRO A 96 1.86 5.99 8.27
C PRO A 96 2.51 7.21 8.92
N ARG A 97 3.33 7.94 8.16
CA ARG A 97 3.87 9.25 8.56
C ARG A 97 2.82 10.33 8.33
N ILE A 98 2.58 11.19 9.32
CA ILE A 98 1.58 12.28 9.26
C ILE A 98 2.31 13.62 9.38
N PRO A 99 2.61 14.33 8.27
CA PRO A 99 3.38 15.56 8.32
C PRO A 99 2.74 16.63 9.21
N LYS A 100 3.55 17.41 9.93
CA LYS A 100 3.08 18.50 10.82
C LYS A 100 2.05 19.44 10.16
N ARG A 101 2.27 19.76 8.88
CA ARG A 101 1.33 20.55 8.08
C ARG A 101 -0.06 19.90 8.01
N ALA A 102 -0.12 18.60 7.72
CA ALA A 102 -1.37 17.85 7.66
C ALA A 102 -2.06 17.82 9.03
N ARG A 103 -1.30 17.63 10.12
CA ARG A 103 -1.82 17.68 11.50
C ARG A 103 -2.52 19.00 11.81
N ARG A 104 -1.89 20.12 11.44
CA ARG A 104 -2.43 21.46 11.63
C ARG A 104 -3.65 21.74 10.74
N GLU A 105 -3.61 21.32 9.48
CA GLU A 105 -4.76 21.46 8.56
C GLU A 105 -5.96 20.60 9.00
N ILE A 106 -5.72 19.40 9.55
CA ILE A 106 -6.75 18.56 10.19
C ILE A 106 -7.39 19.27 11.37
N ALA A 107 -6.59 19.82 12.28
CA ALA A 107 -7.09 20.49 13.48
C ALA A 107 -7.98 21.71 13.11
N ARG A 108 -7.62 22.44 12.05
CA ARG A 108 -8.42 23.56 11.52
C ARG A 108 -9.72 23.13 10.87
N ALA A 109 -9.76 21.93 10.29
CA ALA A 109 -10.92 21.44 9.56
C ALA A 109 -12.01 20.87 10.51
N LEU A 110 -11.62 20.46 11.71
CA LEU A 110 -12.52 19.86 12.69
C LEU A 110 -13.42 20.89 13.37
N THR A 111 -14.72 20.59 13.42
CA THR A 111 -15.74 21.42 14.07
C THR A 111 -15.77 21.13 15.57
N GLY A 112 -15.49 22.14 16.39
CA GLY A 112 -15.46 22.01 17.85
C GLY A 112 -16.79 21.59 18.47
N SER A 113 -17.92 21.98 17.89
CA SER A 113 -19.25 21.66 18.43
C SER A 113 -19.55 20.16 18.46
N GLU A 114 -19.20 19.41 17.41
CA GLU A 114 -19.42 17.96 17.35
C GLU A 114 -18.59 17.22 18.41
N LEU A 115 -17.36 17.67 18.68
CA LEU A 115 -16.53 17.11 19.75
C LEU A 115 -17.06 17.50 21.14
N ASN A 116 -17.63 18.72 21.27
CA ASN A 116 -18.16 19.22 22.52
C ASN A 116 -19.47 18.50 22.93
N ASP A 117 -20.30 18.09 21.97
CA ASP A 117 -21.49 17.27 22.21
C ASP A 117 -21.14 15.96 22.94
N TYR A 118 -19.94 15.44 22.70
CA TYR A 118 -19.40 14.23 23.33
C TYR A 118 -18.19 14.52 24.25
N TYR A 119 -18.12 15.72 24.82
CA TYR A 119 -16.91 16.25 25.48
C TYR A 119 -16.28 15.30 26.50
N ARG A 120 -17.06 14.65 27.37
CA ARG A 120 -16.50 13.73 28.39
C ARG A 120 -15.70 12.59 27.76
N ARG A 121 -16.15 12.06 26.62
CA ARG A 121 -15.50 10.96 25.92
C ARG A 121 -14.27 11.47 25.15
N PHE A 122 -14.41 12.61 24.48
CA PHE A 122 -13.28 13.28 23.83
C PHE A 122 -12.16 13.62 24.82
N ARG A 123 -12.52 14.11 26.02
CA ARG A 123 -11.58 14.39 27.10
C ARG A 123 -10.87 13.13 27.61
N ALA A 124 -11.59 12.02 27.74
CA ALA A 124 -11.01 10.73 28.11
C ALA A 124 -10.01 10.23 27.05
N LEU A 125 -10.35 10.37 25.75
CA LEU A 125 -9.43 10.08 24.66
C LEU A 125 -8.15 10.92 24.76
N LEU A 126 -8.28 12.23 24.95
CA LEU A 126 -7.12 13.12 25.14
C LEU A 126 -6.26 12.68 26.34
N GLY A 127 -6.86 12.33 27.48
CA GLY A 127 -6.13 11.85 28.66
C GLY A 127 -5.45 10.50 28.46
N SER A 128 -5.98 9.65 27.56
CA SER A 128 -5.35 8.37 27.23
C SER A 128 -4.11 8.52 26.34
N LEU A 129 -4.02 9.62 25.57
CA LEU A 129 -2.97 9.84 24.59
C LEU A 129 -1.98 10.95 24.98
N PHE A 130 -2.36 11.91 25.82
CA PHE A 130 -1.55 13.09 26.12
C PHE A 130 -1.48 13.36 27.61
N ASP A 131 -0.44 14.09 28.01
CA ASP A 131 -0.37 14.64 29.36
C ASP A 131 -1.30 15.84 29.47
N LEU A 132 -2.38 15.70 30.23
CA LEU A 132 -3.26 16.83 30.51
C LEU A 132 -2.81 17.62 31.74
N GLY A 133 -1.76 17.17 32.42
CA GLY A 133 -1.30 17.71 33.68
C GLY A 133 -2.27 17.43 34.83
N GLY A 134 -1.82 17.76 36.04
CA GLY A 134 -2.60 17.66 37.26
C GLY A 134 -1.80 18.13 38.47
N GLY A 135 -2.47 18.84 39.38
CA GLY A 135 -1.89 19.33 40.61
C GLY A 135 -2.46 20.69 41.02
N VAL A 136 -2.92 20.81 42.27
CA VAL A 136 -3.33 22.10 42.82
C VAL A 136 -2.08 22.94 43.08
N LEU A 137 -1.88 23.97 42.26
CA LEU A 137 -0.90 25.02 42.57
C LEU A 137 -1.37 25.80 43.81
N TRP A 138 -0.41 26.16 44.68
CA TRP A 138 -0.65 27.04 45.83
C TRP A 138 -1.39 28.30 45.37
N GLY A 139 -2.66 28.44 45.77
CA GLY A 139 -3.56 29.50 45.29
C GLY A 139 -4.89 29.00 44.70
N GLY A 140 -5.09 27.68 44.59
CA GLY A 140 -6.42 27.07 44.37
C GLY A 140 -6.96 27.12 42.94
N ARG A 141 -6.17 27.58 41.97
CA ARG A 141 -6.51 27.49 40.53
C ARG A 141 -5.71 26.38 39.87
N ASP A 142 -6.41 25.44 39.26
CA ASP A 142 -5.83 24.45 38.38
C ASP A 142 -5.50 25.11 37.04
N LEU A 143 -4.21 25.14 36.68
CA LEU A 143 -3.69 25.72 35.43
C LEU A 143 -3.19 24.63 34.48
N SER A 144 -3.51 23.37 34.75
CA SER A 144 -3.18 22.25 33.88
C SER A 144 -3.77 22.44 32.48
N VAL A 145 -3.17 21.77 31.50
CA VAL A 145 -3.70 21.74 30.12
C VAL A 145 -5.15 21.24 30.13
N GLY A 146 -5.43 20.20 30.92
CA GLY A 146 -6.76 19.66 31.12
C GLY A 146 -7.76 20.68 31.63
N ALA A 147 -7.44 21.42 32.69
CA ALA A 147 -8.32 22.45 33.25
C ALA A 147 -8.56 23.61 32.27
N ARG A 148 -7.55 23.96 31.46
CA ARG A 148 -7.73 24.96 30.40
C ARG A 148 -8.66 24.46 29.29
N ILE A 149 -8.54 23.19 28.88
CA ILE A 149 -9.45 22.58 27.90
C ILE A 149 -10.88 22.53 28.46
N ASP A 150 -11.08 22.19 29.74
CA ASP A 150 -12.40 22.27 30.40
C ASP A 150 -13.00 23.67 30.27
N GLN A 151 -12.20 24.68 30.62
CA GLN A 151 -12.64 26.06 30.68
C GLN A 151 -12.96 26.65 29.29
N HIS A 152 -12.06 26.42 28.32
CA HIS A 152 -12.01 27.14 27.05
C HIS A 152 -12.54 26.34 25.84
N PHE A 153 -12.71 25.02 25.97
CA PHE A 153 -13.32 24.21 24.91
C PHE A 153 -14.73 23.75 25.28
N HIS A 154 -14.99 23.45 26.55
CA HIS A 154 -16.28 22.93 26.99
C HIS A 154 -17.20 23.99 27.61
N LEU A 155 -16.75 24.64 28.67
CA LEU A 155 -17.58 25.56 29.45
C LEU A 155 -17.78 26.90 28.75
N ASN A 156 -16.72 27.42 28.13
CA ASN A 156 -16.74 28.63 27.32
C ASN A 156 -16.00 28.29 26.04
N PRO A 157 -16.68 27.87 24.95
CA PRO A 157 -16.03 27.34 23.74
C PRO A 157 -15.40 28.48 22.92
N ASP A 158 -14.37 29.13 23.48
CA ASP A 158 -13.56 30.17 22.85
C ASP A 158 -12.29 29.59 22.20
N TRP A 159 -11.92 28.34 22.49
CA TRP A 159 -10.89 27.61 21.77
C TRP A 159 -11.40 26.83 20.57
N THR A 160 -10.62 26.90 19.50
CA THR A 160 -10.70 26.02 18.33
C THR A 160 -10.07 24.65 18.61
N VAL A 161 -10.33 23.67 17.74
CA VAL A 161 -9.67 22.35 17.82
C VAL A 161 -8.15 22.46 17.59
N GLU A 162 -7.69 23.42 16.79
CA GLU A 162 -6.26 23.73 16.63
C GLU A 162 -5.61 24.15 17.95
N GLU A 163 -6.25 25.04 18.72
CA GLU A 163 -5.72 25.47 20.03
C GLU A 163 -5.69 24.33 21.06
N VAL A 164 -6.70 23.45 21.04
CA VAL A 164 -6.66 22.22 21.86
C VAL A 164 -5.50 21.32 21.44
N PHE A 165 -5.31 21.10 20.14
CA PHE A 165 -4.25 20.23 19.61
C PHE A 165 -2.84 20.79 19.87
N ASP A 166 -2.66 22.11 19.78
CA ASP A 166 -1.41 22.77 20.16
C ASP A 166 -1.17 22.66 21.67
N ALA A 167 -2.20 22.87 22.50
CA ALA A 167 -2.06 22.82 23.97
C ALA A 167 -1.64 21.44 24.50
N VAL A 168 -2.07 20.36 23.86
CA VAL A 168 -1.67 18.98 24.22
C VAL A 168 -0.40 18.49 23.49
N GLY A 169 0.20 19.32 22.64
CA GLY A 169 1.39 18.95 21.86
C GLY A 169 1.13 18.01 20.67
N ALA A 170 -0.13 17.83 20.26
CA ALA A 170 -0.49 16.92 19.17
C ALA A 170 0.13 17.33 17.82
N ILE A 171 0.29 18.63 17.55
CA ILE A 171 0.85 19.10 16.28
C ILE A 171 2.38 18.96 16.25
N ASP A 172 3.06 19.46 17.29
CA ASP A 172 4.50 19.68 17.24
C ASP A 172 5.36 18.63 17.94
N GLU A 173 4.83 17.96 18.96
CA GLU A 173 5.58 17.07 19.87
C GLU A 173 5.20 15.59 19.71
N SER A 174 4.00 15.29 19.20
CA SER A 174 3.52 13.91 19.12
C SER A 174 4.21 13.07 18.03
N SER A 175 4.36 11.76 18.28
CA SER A 175 4.74 10.80 17.24
C SER A 175 3.63 10.65 16.18
N ASP A 176 3.99 10.20 14.98
CA ASP A 176 3.01 9.95 13.91
C ASP A 176 1.95 8.93 14.34
N ARG A 177 2.35 7.87 15.05
CA ARG A 177 1.43 6.85 15.58
C ARG A 177 0.46 7.45 16.59
N ARG A 178 0.95 8.25 17.54
CA ARG A 178 0.10 8.88 18.57
C ARG A 178 -0.90 9.84 17.95
N PHE A 179 -0.48 10.65 16.97
CA PHE A 179 -1.41 11.50 16.22
C PHE A 179 -2.43 10.68 15.42
N GLY A 180 -1.99 9.59 14.80
CA GLY A 180 -2.88 8.64 14.11
C GLY A 180 -3.95 8.06 15.04
N LEU A 181 -3.56 7.64 16.24
CA LEU A 181 -4.49 7.15 17.26
C LEU A 181 -5.47 8.24 17.74
N LEU A 182 -5.03 9.50 17.83
CA LEU A 182 -5.92 10.62 18.16
C LEU A 182 -7.05 10.75 17.13
N ILE A 183 -6.71 10.80 15.84
CA ILE A 183 -7.73 11.01 14.79
C ILE A 183 -8.61 9.78 14.55
N GLN A 184 -8.10 8.57 14.79
CA GLN A 184 -8.90 7.34 14.80
C GLN A 184 -9.82 7.28 16.03
N GLY A 185 -9.31 7.68 17.19
CA GLY A 185 -10.10 7.75 18.42
C GLY A 185 -11.21 8.80 18.35
N ILE A 186 -10.96 9.94 17.70
CA ILE A 186 -11.99 10.97 17.46
C ILE A 186 -13.15 10.43 16.64
N THR A 187 -12.91 9.46 15.76
CA THR A 187 -13.94 8.86 14.90
C THR A 187 -14.41 7.49 15.38
N SER A 188 -13.99 7.03 16.56
CA SER A 188 -14.44 5.76 17.12
C SER A 188 -15.79 5.89 17.83
N SER A 189 -16.52 4.79 17.95
CA SER A 189 -17.80 4.75 18.70
C SER A 189 -17.62 4.94 20.21
N GLU A 190 -16.43 4.68 20.73
CA GLU A 190 -16.09 4.97 22.13
C GLU A 190 -16.13 6.48 22.42
N THR A 191 -15.71 7.29 21.44
CA THR A 191 -15.73 8.76 21.52
C THR A 191 -17.03 9.33 20.99
N ILE A 192 -17.45 8.92 19.80
CA ILE A 192 -18.59 9.44 19.04
C ILE A 192 -19.55 8.27 18.74
N PRO A 193 -20.48 7.93 19.65
CA PRO A 193 -21.45 6.85 19.47
C PRO A 193 -22.62 7.25 18.54
N ASP A 194 -22.30 7.91 17.42
CA ASP A 194 -23.24 8.34 16.38
C ASP A 194 -22.56 8.19 15.00
N GLU A 195 -23.08 7.26 14.18
CA GLU A 195 -22.53 6.96 12.84
C GLU A 195 -22.44 8.21 11.95
N ASN A 196 -23.47 9.05 11.94
CA ASN A 196 -23.51 10.22 11.08
C ASN A 196 -22.47 11.25 11.52
N ALA A 197 -22.29 11.43 12.83
CA ALA A 197 -21.23 12.29 13.37
C ALA A 197 -19.84 11.75 13.05
N GLN A 198 -19.60 10.44 13.18
CA GLN A 198 -18.32 9.82 12.80
C GLN A 198 -18.00 10.08 11.31
N ARG A 199 -18.97 9.87 10.40
CA ARG A 199 -18.79 10.11 8.96
C ARG A 199 -18.55 11.59 8.63
N ARG A 200 -19.20 12.53 9.33
CA ARG A 200 -18.96 13.97 9.15
C ARG A 200 -17.57 14.39 9.62
N LEU A 201 -17.09 13.86 10.75
CA LEU A 201 -15.73 14.11 11.24
C LEU A 201 -14.67 13.55 10.26
N VAL A 202 -14.89 12.34 9.73
CA VAL A 202 -14.03 11.76 8.68
C VAL A 202 -14.02 12.64 7.43
N ALA A 203 -15.17 13.14 6.98
CA ALA A 203 -15.27 14.02 5.82
C ALA A 203 -14.53 15.37 6.02
N GLN A 204 -14.43 15.86 7.25
CA GLN A 204 -13.63 17.05 7.60
C GLN A 204 -12.12 16.75 7.58
N MET A 205 -11.70 15.58 8.05
CA MET A 205 -10.27 15.22 8.14
C MET A 205 -9.67 14.67 6.84
N ASN A 206 -10.46 14.01 6.00
CA ASN A 206 -9.95 13.38 4.79
C ASN A 206 -9.36 14.34 3.75
N PRO A 207 -9.84 15.58 3.53
CA PRO A 207 -9.21 16.51 2.60
C PRO A 207 -7.72 16.83 2.92
N PRO A 208 -7.34 17.27 4.14
CA PRO A 208 -5.93 17.48 4.48
C PRO A 208 -5.12 16.17 4.54
N LEU A 209 -5.73 15.05 4.96
CA LEU A 209 -5.08 13.73 4.88
C LEU A 209 -4.77 13.36 3.43
N THR A 210 -5.71 13.55 2.50
CA THR A 210 -5.55 13.24 1.07
C THR A 210 -4.44 14.08 0.45
N ALA A 211 -4.34 15.36 0.83
CA ALA A 211 -3.24 16.24 0.40
C ALA A 211 -1.86 15.74 0.87
N ALA A 212 -1.82 14.99 1.98
CA ALA A 212 -0.62 14.36 2.52
C ALA A 212 -0.43 12.90 2.08
N GLY A 213 -1.29 12.37 1.19
CA GLY A 213 -1.23 10.97 0.78
C GLY A 213 -1.69 10.00 1.87
N LEU A 214 -2.69 10.38 2.66
CA LEU A 214 -3.33 9.59 3.71
C LEU A 214 -4.87 9.62 3.56
N GLU A 215 -5.58 8.72 4.24
CA GLU A 215 -7.05 8.69 4.39
C GLU A 215 -7.41 7.96 5.67
N LEU A 216 -8.48 8.41 6.32
CA LEU A 216 -9.23 7.61 7.27
C LEU A 216 -10.21 6.74 6.48
N ARG A 217 -9.87 5.45 6.39
CA ARG A 217 -10.64 4.46 5.65
C ARG A 217 -11.45 3.59 6.62
N GLU A 218 -12.70 3.35 6.29
CA GLU A 218 -13.55 2.41 7.03
C GLU A 218 -12.97 0.99 6.89
N THR A 219 -12.59 0.36 8.01
CA THR A 219 -12.02 -1.00 8.04
C THR A 219 -12.98 -2.04 8.61
N GLY A 220 -14.08 -1.60 9.22
CA GLY A 220 -15.13 -2.47 9.72
C GLY A 220 -16.28 -1.68 10.32
N ALA A 221 -17.31 -2.39 10.79
CA ALA A 221 -18.48 -1.80 11.44
C ALA A 221 -18.99 -2.66 12.62
N PRO A 222 -18.16 -2.91 13.66
CA PRO A 222 -18.61 -3.65 14.84
C PRO A 222 -19.80 -2.94 15.50
N ASP A 223 -20.81 -3.73 15.87
CA ASP A 223 -22.06 -3.26 16.50
C ASP A 223 -22.79 -2.14 15.73
N GLY A 224 -22.57 -2.04 14.42
CA GLY A 224 -23.20 -1.05 13.55
C GLY A 224 -22.51 0.32 13.51
N TYR A 225 -21.37 0.49 14.21
CA TYR A 225 -20.60 1.72 14.16
C TYR A 225 -19.35 1.57 13.29
N PRO A 226 -19.10 2.45 12.30
CA PRO A 226 -17.91 2.38 11.48
C PRO A 226 -16.63 2.58 12.30
N VAL A 227 -15.62 1.76 12.01
CA VAL A 227 -14.26 1.88 12.51
C VAL A 227 -13.39 2.40 11.38
N PHE A 228 -12.63 3.46 11.66
CA PHE A 228 -11.75 4.09 10.69
C PHE A 228 -10.29 3.94 11.09
N GLU A 229 -9.45 3.57 10.14
CA GLU A 229 -8.01 3.53 10.30
C GLU A 229 -7.33 4.49 9.35
N VAL A 230 -6.24 5.10 9.82
CA VAL A 230 -5.37 5.93 8.97
C VAL A 230 -4.58 5.00 8.09
N VAL A 231 -4.81 5.11 6.80
CA VAL A 231 -4.08 4.40 5.76
C VAL A 231 -3.41 5.40 4.84
N ALA A 232 -2.31 5.04 4.21
CA ALA A 232 -1.73 5.88 3.16
C ALA A 232 -2.65 5.88 1.92
N THR A 233 -3.13 7.07 1.49
CA THR A 233 -3.71 7.24 0.15
C THR A 233 -2.61 7.47 -0.85
N ARG A 234 -2.58 6.62 -1.85
CA ARG A 234 -1.54 6.67 -2.87
C ARG A 234 -1.76 7.83 -3.83
N SER A 235 -1.27 9.02 -3.45
CA SER A 235 -1.34 10.26 -4.24
C SER A 235 0.03 10.99 -4.31
N ARG A 236 0.69 10.83 -5.47
CA ARG A 236 1.82 11.61 -6.03
C ARG A 236 3.24 11.40 -5.48
N LYS A 237 3.64 10.14 -5.31
CA LYS A 237 4.95 9.52 -5.64
C LYS A 237 4.92 8.14 -4.96
N GLY A 238 5.02 7.05 -5.72
CA GLY A 238 4.98 5.70 -5.15
C GLY A 238 3.57 5.12 -4.99
N ARG A 239 2.82 4.97 -6.10
CA ARG A 239 1.96 3.78 -6.19
C ARG A 239 2.93 2.61 -6.44
N PRO A 240 2.76 1.42 -5.83
CA PRO A 240 3.36 0.23 -6.41
C PRO A 240 2.94 0.17 -7.87
N LYS A 241 3.91 0.12 -8.77
CA LYS A 241 3.67 0.16 -10.21
C LYS A 241 3.13 -1.19 -10.66
N ASN A 242 1.84 -1.40 -10.48
CA ASN A 242 1.23 -2.72 -10.68
C ASN A 242 1.53 -3.30 -12.06
N LEU A 243 1.55 -2.45 -13.10
CA LEU A 243 1.74 -2.89 -14.46
C LEU A 243 2.53 -1.84 -15.27
N ILE A 244 3.65 -2.28 -15.84
CA ILE A 244 4.53 -1.48 -16.72
C ILE A 244 4.42 -2.08 -18.13
N PHE A 245 3.93 -1.29 -19.07
CA PHE A 245 3.58 -1.77 -20.41
C PHE A 245 3.72 -0.68 -21.48
N ALA A 246 3.46 -1.06 -22.73
CA ALA A 246 3.52 -0.20 -23.90
C ALA A 246 4.89 0.48 -24.08
N SER A 247 5.98 -0.26 -23.85
CA SER A 247 7.36 0.22 -24.05
C SER A 247 8.09 -0.59 -25.13
N SER A 248 8.56 0.09 -26.18
CA SER A 248 9.23 -0.52 -27.33
C SER A 248 10.65 -1.01 -27.04
N ARG A 249 11.25 -0.60 -25.91
CA ARG A 249 12.58 -0.98 -25.43
C ARG A 249 12.49 -1.43 -23.98
N LYS A 250 13.51 -2.14 -23.50
CA LYS A 250 13.59 -2.47 -22.07
C LYS A 250 13.67 -1.18 -21.26
N PRO A 251 12.68 -0.86 -20.41
CA PRO A 251 12.81 0.27 -19.52
C PRO A 251 13.90 -0.02 -18.48
N ASP A 252 14.64 1.02 -18.10
CA ASP A 252 15.55 0.96 -16.96
C ASP A 252 14.72 1.04 -15.69
N LEU A 253 14.55 -0.12 -15.06
CA LEU A 253 13.74 -0.34 -13.87
C LEU A 253 14.68 -0.59 -12.70
N ARG A 254 14.67 0.29 -11.69
CA ARG A 254 15.32 0.04 -10.41
C ARG A 254 14.27 -0.24 -9.36
N LEU A 255 14.47 -1.30 -8.58
CA LEU A 255 13.74 -1.51 -7.35
C LEU A 255 14.21 -0.46 -6.34
N SER A 256 13.37 0.52 -6.06
CA SER A 256 13.64 1.56 -5.05
C SER A 256 13.37 0.99 -3.66
N ASP A 257 12.26 0.25 -3.54
CA ASP A 257 11.83 -0.40 -2.32
C ASP A 257 11.17 -1.75 -2.65
N ALA A 258 11.75 -2.84 -2.14
CA ALA A 258 11.26 -4.20 -2.35
C ALA A 258 10.03 -4.55 -1.48
N ILE A 259 9.77 -3.76 -0.44
CA ILE A 259 8.62 -3.92 0.47
C ILE A 259 7.40 -3.23 -0.13
N ASP A 260 7.59 -2.02 -0.69
CA ASP A 260 6.51 -1.22 -1.28
C ASP A 260 6.26 -1.49 -2.78
N ASN A 261 7.00 -2.42 -3.40
CA ASN A 261 6.96 -2.69 -4.84
C ASN A 261 7.14 -1.42 -5.69
N ASP A 262 7.93 -0.47 -5.17
CA ASP A 262 8.20 0.78 -5.88
C ASP A 262 9.35 0.56 -6.85
N VAL A 263 9.08 0.84 -8.11
CA VAL A 263 10.05 0.69 -9.20
C VAL A 263 10.32 2.06 -9.73
N GLU A 264 11.51 2.59 -9.52
CA GLU A 264 11.97 3.79 -10.20
C GLU A 264 12.15 3.47 -11.69
N ILE A 265 11.49 4.26 -12.53
CA ILE A 265 11.67 4.19 -13.99
C ILE A 265 12.63 5.32 -14.32
N LEU A 266 13.84 4.97 -14.72
CA LEU A 266 14.86 5.95 -15.15
C LEU A 266 14.75 6.27 -16.64
N SER A 267 13.90 5.54 -17.37
CA SER A 267 13.56 5.82 -18.77
C SER A 267 12.57 6.98 -18.91
N ASP A 268 12.52 7.58 -20.10
CA ASP A 268 11.59 8.66 -20.42
C ASP A 268 10.14 8.25 -20.10
N PRO A 269 9.43 8.97 -19.20
CA PRO A 269 8.02 8.70 -18.87
C PRO A 269 7.08 8.73 -20.07
N ALA A 270 7.45 9.38 -21.18
CA ALA A 270 6.68 9.37 -22.42
C ALA A 270 6.73 8.00 -23.14
N GLU A 271 7.81 7.24 -22.96
CA GLU A 271 8.07 5.98 -23.66
C GLU A 271 7.45 4.75 -22.99
N VAL A 272 6.89 4.88 -21.79
CA VAL A 272 6.30 3.75 -21.05
C VAL A 272 4.99 4.15 -20.36
N LEU A 273 4.03 3.23 -20.32
CA LEU A 273 2.80 3.40 -19.55
C LEU A 273 2.91 2.66 -18.22
N VAL A 274 2.51 3.35 -17.14
CA VAL A 274 2.55 2.84 -15.78
C VAL A 274 1.13 2.82 -15.24
N TYR A 275 0.47 1.67 -15.37
CA TYR A 275 -0.86 1.51 -14.82
C TYR A 275 -0.76 1.27 -13.32
N ASP A 276 -1.46 2.13 -12.60
CA ASP A 276 -1.21 2.36 -11.19
C ASP A 276 -2.53 2.25 -10.38
N ARG A 277 -3.65 1.88 -11.02
CA ARG A 277 -4.92 1.59 -10.33
C ARG A 277 -4.98 0.14 -9.84
N PRO A 278 -5.83 -0.17 -8.84
CA PRO A 278 -6.13 -1.55 -8.46
C PRO A 278 -6.71 -2.33 -9.65
N ILE A 279 -6.30 -3.58 -9.78
CA ILE A 279 -6.92 -4.52 -10.72
C ILE A 279 -8.15 -5.10 -10.03
N THR A 280 -9.29 -5.01 -10.70
CA THR A 280 -10.57 -5.45 -10.13
C THR A 280 -10.74 -6.97 -10.23
N ALA A 281 -11.80 -7.52 -9.61
CA ALA A 281 -12.14 -8.93 -9.75
C ALA A 281 -12.43 -9.34 -11.22
N ASP A 282 -12.80 -8.38 -12.07
CA ASP A 282 -13.04 -8.56 -13.51
C ASP A 282 -11.75 -8.45 -14.34
N GLY A 283 -10.61 -8.17 -13.71
CA GLY A 283 -9.35 -7.89 -14.36
C GLY A 283 -9.18 -6.41 -14.72
N VAL A 284 -8.53 -6.15 -15.87
CA VAL A 284 -8.37 -4.79 -16.43
C VAL A 284 -9.19 -4.71 -17.71
N LEU A 285 -10.34 -4.05 -17.66
CA LEU A 285 -11.18 -3.86 -18.84
C LEU A 285 -10.74 -2.62 -19.64
N TRP A 286 -11.08 -2.59 -20.92
CA TRP A 286 -10.76 -1.44 -21.78
C TRP A 286 -11.33 -0.12 -21.22
N ARG A 287 -12.58 -0.11 -20.74
CA ARG A 287 -13.19 1.08 -20.13
C ARG A 287 -12.40 1.62 -18.94
N ASP A 288 -11.84 0.74 -18.11
CA ASP A 288 -11.09 1.12 -16.92
C ASP A 288 -9.72 1.67 -17.30
N LEU A 289 -9.09 1.07 -18.31
CA LEU A 289 -7.85 1.56 -18.90
C LEU A 289 -8.04 2.92 -19.59
N GLN A 290 -9.15 3.10 -20.30
CA GLN A 290 -9.50 4.37 -20.96
C GLN A 290 -9.76 5.48 -19.93
N ALA A 291 -10.55 5.20 -18.88
CA ALA A 291 -10.78 6.14 -17.79
C ALA A 291 -9.47 6.51 -17.07
N TRP A 292 -8.61 5.53 -16.82
CA TRP A 292 -7.27 5.76 -16.28
C TRP A 292 -6.42 6.66 -17.17
N PHE A 293 -6.40 6.40 -18.47
CA PHE A 293 -5.60 7.16 -19.41
C PHE A 293 -6.09 8.61 -19.49
N LYS A 294 -7.42 8.81 -19.52
CA LYS A 294 -8.08 10.12 -19.49
C LYS A 294 -7.65 10.94 -18.28
N ASP A 295 -7.76 10.36 -17.09
CA ASP A 295 -7.46 11.07 -15.83
C ASP A 295 -5.98 11.38 -15.71
N THR A 296 -5.11 10.43 -16.10
CA THR A 296 -3.65 10.59 -16.08
C THR A 296 -3.17 11.71 -17.00
N HIS A 297 -3.77 11.82 -18.18
CA HIS A 297 -3.40 12.82 -19.20
C HIS A 297 -4.30 14.06 -19.19
N ARG A 298 -5.25 14.15 -18.24
CA ARG A 298 -6.21 15.26 -18.08
C ARG A 298 -6.95 15.59 -19.37
N LEU A 299 -7.44 14.57 -20.08
CA LEU A 299 -8.15 14.73 -21.34
C LEU A 299 -9.61 15.13 -21.12
N GLY A 300 -10.11 16.05 -21.94
CA GLY A 300 -11.46 16.63 -21.80
C GLY A 300 -12.61 15.74 -22.28
N SER A 301 -12.34 14.72 -23.10
CA SER A 301 -13.37 13.86 -23.67
C SER A 301 -13.00 12.37 -23.65
N ASP A 302 -14.03 11.51 -23.56
CA ASP A 302 -13.84 10.06 -23.61
C ASP A 302 -13.41 9.58 -25.00
N GLN A 303 -13.87 10.28 -26.05
CA GLN A 303 -13.51 9.96 -27.43
C GLN A 303 -12.03 10.25 -27.72
N ASP A 304 -11.49 11.35 -27.17
CA ASP A 304 -10.07 11.65 -27.26
C ASP A 304 -9.24 10.64 -26.47
N ALA A 305 -9.68 10.28 -25.26
CA ALA A 305 -9.01 9.28 -24.46
C ALA A 305 -8.94 7.92 -25.18
N LYS A 306 -10.06 7.46 -25.76
CA LYS A 306 -10.11 6.24 -26.56
C LYS A 306 -9.13 6.27 -27.73
N THR A 307 -9.14 7.35 -28.51
CA THR A 307 -8.33 7.49 -29.72
C THR A 307 -6.85 7.58 -29.40
N GLN A 308 -6.48 8.38 -28.40
CA GLN A 308 -5.09 8.56 -27.99
C GLN A 308 -4.53 7.31 -27.31
N LEU A 309 -5.31 6.64 -26.45
CA LEU A 309 -4.90 5.37 -25.84
C LEU A 309 -4.63 4.31 -26.92
N TYR A 310 -5.58 4.07 -27.83
CA TYR A 310 -5.39 3.09 -28.92
C TYR A 310 -4.12 3.38 -29.72
N ARG A 311 -3.92 4.64 -30.12
CA ARG A 311 -2.73 5.07 -30.87
C ARG A 311 -1.46 4.80 -30.08
N ARG A 312 -1.44 5.14 -28.79
CA ARG A 312 -0.28 4.98 -27.91
C ARG A 312 0.10 3.52 -27.70
N LEU A 313 -0.89 2.63 -27.52
CA LEU A 313 -0.68 1.19 -27.40
C LEU A 313 -0.16 0.62 -28.72
N ARG A 314 -0.78 0.96 -29.84
CA ARG A 314 -0.37 0.50 -31.16
C ARG A 314 1.04 0.95 -31.54
N GLN A 315 1.42 2.18 -31.18
CA GLN A 315 2.77 2.73 -31.43
C GLN A 315 3.87 2.04 -30.61
N SER A 316 3.52 1.39 -29.48
CA SER A 316 4.52 0.66 -28.69
C SER A 316 5.01 -0.62 -29.37
N LEU A 317 4.24 -1.17 -30.31
CA LEU A 317 4.54 -2.44 -30.96
C LEU A 317 5.73 -2.32 -31.94
N PRO A 318 6.68 -3.27 -31.89
CA PRO A 318 7.94 -3.19 -32.61
C PRO A 318 7.74 -3.20 -34.12
N GLU A 319 8.49 -2.37 -34.83
CA GLU A 319 8.35 -2.20 -36.28
C GLU A 319 8.73 -3.45 -37.07
N ASN A 320 9.68 -4.22 -36.52
CA ASN A 320 10.16 -5.45 -37.12
C ASN A 320 9.28 -6.67 -36.83
N SER A 321 8.11 -6.50 -36.19
CA SER A 321 7.13 -7.56 -35.98
C SER A 321 5.74 -7.19 -36.53
N PRO A 322 5.54 -7.18 -37.87
CA PRO A 322 4.21 -7.03 -38.47
C PRO A 322 3.14 -8.00 -37.90
N PRO A 323 3.46 -9.28 -37.61
CA PRO A 323 2.52 -10.21 -36.98
C PRO A 323 1.94 -9.76 -35.64
N GLN A 324 2.75 -9.16 -34.74
CA GLN A 324 2.25 -8.64 -33.46
C GLN A 324 1.29 -7.46 -33.68
N ARG A 325 1.63 -6.55 -34.58
CA ARG A 325 0.74 -5.44 -34.97
C ARG A 325 -0.59 -5.95 -35.53
N LEU A 326 -0.54 -6.99 -36.35
CA LEU A 326 -1.74 -7.59 -36.91
C LEU A 326 -2.62 -8.23 -35.83
N LEU A 327 -2.05 -8.93 -34.84
CA LEU A 327 -2.80 -9.48 -33.70
C LEU A 327 -3.52 -8.36 -32.94
N PHE A 328 -2.81 -7.28 -32.60
CA PHE A 328 -3.39 -6.15 -31.88
C PHE A 328 -4.52 -5.47 -32.67
N ASP A 329 -4.31 -5.21 -33.96
CA ASP A 329 -5.30 -4.61 -34.85
C ASP A 329 -6.55 -5.51 -34.96
N LEU A 330 -6.35 -6.81 -35.18
CA LEU A 330 -7.45 -7.77 -35.31
C LEU A 330 -8.24 -7.96 -34.02
N TYR A 331 -7.60 -7.92 -32.84
CA TYR A 331 -8.31 -7.98 -31.56
C TYR A 331 -9.39 -6.89 -31.47
N HIS A 332 -9.02 -5.64 -31.80
CA HIS A 332 -9.93 -4.51 -31.76
C HIS A 332 -11.00 -4.58 -32.86
N GLU A 333 -10.66 -5.10 -34.04
CA GLU A 333 -11.59 -5.21 -35.17
C GLU A 333 -12.58 -6.37 -35.05
N ILE A 334 -12.18 -7.48 -34.44
CA ILE A 334 -13.05 -8.64 -34.22
C ILE A 334 -14.14 -8.26 -33.22
N HIS A 335 -13.76 -7.60 -32.13
CA HIS A 335 -14.68 -7.27 -31.03
C HIS A 335 -15.37 -5.90 -31.18
N GLY A 336 -14.83 -4.98 -31.98
CA GLY A 336 -15.47 -3.72 -32.33
C GLY A 336 -15.95 -2.91 -31.11
N ALA A 337 -17.25 -2.60 -31.07
CA ALA A 337 -17.84 -1.88 -29.94
C ALA A 337 -17.81 -2.65 -28.61
N ALA A 338 -17.77 -3.99 -28.66
CA ALA A 338 -17.76 -4.82 -27.46
C ALA A 338 -16.44 -4.70 -26.68
N VAL A 339 -15.33 -4.29 -27.33
CA VAL A 339 -14.01 -4.10 -26.70
C VAL A 339 -14.10 -3.29 -25.42
N HIS A 340 -14.99 -2.29 -25.37
CA HIS A 340 -15.18 -1.44 -24.20
C HIS A 340 -15.45 -2.22 -22.89
N HIS A 341 -16.09 -3.38 -23.00
CA HIS A 341 -16.45 -4.26 -21.87
C HIS A 341 -15.57 -5.51 -21.77
N LEU A 342 -14.55 -5.64 -22.61
CA LEU A 342 -13.65 -6.78 -22.62
C LEU A 342 -12.32 -6.45 -21.93
N PRO A 343 -11.54 -7.47 -21.54
CA PRO A 343 -10.19 -7.29 -21.05
C PRO A 343 -9.34 -6.45 -22.03
N ALA A 344 -8.57 -5.50 -21.51
CA ALA A 344 -7.69 -4.70 -22.34
C ALA A 344 -6.49 -5.55 -22.79
N LEU A 345 -6.23 -5.59 -24.10
CA LEU A 345 -5.04 -6.25 -24.65
C LEU A 345 -3.83 -5.32 -24.45
N LEU A 346 -3.03 -5.61 -23.43
CA LEU A 346 -1.90 -4.78 -23.01
C LEU A 346 -0.65 -5.21 -23.80
N PRO A 347 -0.09 -4.37 -24.68
CA PRO A 347 1.11 -4.70 -25.42
C PRO A 347 2.36 -4.43 -24.59
N GLU A 348 3.43 -5.15 -24.88
CA GLU A 348 4.79 -4.80 -24.47
C GLU A 348 4.97 -4.68 -22.96
N VAL A 349 4.63 -5.75 -22.24
CA VAL A 349 4.56 -5.75 -20.78
C VAL A 349 5.90 -6.20 -20.19
N TRP A 350 6.48 -5.35 -19.35
CA TRP A 350 7.80 -5.58 -18.72
C TRP A 350 7.72 -5.95 -17.25
N LEU A 351 6.65 -5.55 -16.58
CA LEU A 351 6.45 -5.87 -15.18
C LEU A 351 4.96 -5.93 -14.88
N TYR A 352 4.57 -6.99 -14.18
CA TYR A 352 3.29 -7.09 -13.51
C TYR A 352 3.54 -7.53 -12.05
N TRP A 353 3.28 -6.64 -11.09
CA TRP A 353 3.37 -6.95 -9.66
C TRP A 353 2.17 -7.76 -9.22
N ASP A 354 2.33 -9.08 -9.23
CA ASP A 354 1.34 -10.01 -8.70
C ASP A 354 1.70 -10.45 -7.27
N PRO A 355 0.89 -10.10 -6.25
CA PRO A 355 1.10 -10.49 -4.86
C PRO A 355 1.28 -12.01 -4.66
N GLN A 356 0.63 -12.86 -5.46
CA GLN A 356 0.77 -14.31 -5.36
C GLN A 356 2.14 -14.77 -5.86
N THR A 357 2.56 -14.27 -7.03
CA THR A 357 3.89 -14.59 -7.59
C THR A 357 5.02 -14.09 -6.69
N ILE A 358 4.89 -12.90 -6.09
CA ILE A 358 5.88 -12.35 -5.14
C ILE A 358 5.98 -13.25 -3.90
N LYS A 359 4.85 -13.63 -3.30
CA LYS A 359 4.83 -14.52 -2.11
C LYS A 359 5.45 -15.88 -2.39
N MET A 360 5.28 -16.41 -3.60
CA MET A 360 5.77 -17.75 -3.95
C MET A 360 7.23 -17.78 -4.42
N ARG A 361 7.73 -16.72 -5.06
CA ARG A 361 9.00 -16.77 -5.83
C ARG A 361 9.95 -15.60 -5.63
N GLY A 362 9.56 -14.59 -4.85
CA GLY A 362 10.35 -13.39 -4.62
C GLY A 362 10.32 -12.39 -5.79
N THR A 363 10.72 -11.14 -5.51
CA THR A 363 10.61 -9.99 -6.43
C THR A 363 11.53 -10.09 -7.66
N ALA A 364 12.67 -10.77 -7.56
CA ALA A 364 13.66 -10.87 -8.63
C ALA A 364 13.20 -11.69 -9.85
N ALA A 365 12.22 -12.60 -9.68
CA ALA A 365 11.74 -13.46 -10.76
C ALA A 365 10.90 -12.72 -11.82
N LEU A 366 10.38 -11.54 -11.50
CA LEU A 366 9.46 -10.77 -12.34
C LEU A 366 10.15 -9.75 -13.27
N LEU A 367 11.45 -9.46 -13.06
CA LEU A 367 12.14 -8.31 -13.69
C LEU A 367 12.88 -8.63 -15.00
N GLN A 368 12.75 -9.86 -15.52
CA GLN A 368 13.59 -10.33 -16.64
C GLN A 368 12.80 -10.76 -17.89
N LEU A 369 11.48 -10.72 -17.88
CA LEU A 369 10.65 -11.24 -18.97
C LEU A 369 9.74 -10.13 -19.51
N ARG A 370 9.96 -9.77 -20.77
CA ARG A 370 9.03 -9.00 -21.60
C ARG A 370 8.01 -9.97 -22.17
N MET A 371 6.73 -9.63 -22.08
CA MET A 371 5.61 -10.36 -22.68
C MET A 371 5.08 -9.53 -23.85
N ASP A 372 4.86 -10.15 -25.00
CA ASP A 372 4.31 -9.44 -26.18
C ASP A 372 2.93 -8.84 -25.87
N PHE A 373 2.02 -9.65 -25.31
CA PHE A 373 0.73 -9.19 -24.81
C PHE A 373 0.32 -9.84 -23.49
N LEU A 374 -0.42 -9.09 -22.67
CA LEU A 374 -1.06 -9.57 -21.44
C LEU A 374 -2.56 -9.23 -21.44
N LEU A 375 -3.37 -10.19 -21.04
CA LEU A 375 -4.77 -10.00 -20.63
C LEU A 375 -4.91 -10.35 -19.15
N LEU A 376 -5.55 -9.46 -18.41
CA LEU A 376 -5.95 -9.69 -17.03
C LEU A 376 -7.47 -9.87 -17.02
N VAL A 377 -7.92 -11.08 -16.71
CA VAL A 377 -9.31 -11.53 -16.89
C VAL A 377 -9.95 -11.89 -15.52
N PRO A 378 -11.28 -12.12 -15.46
CA PRO A 378 -11.95 -12.45 -14.22
C PRO A 378 -11.36 -13.64 -13.46
N GLY A 379 -11.53 -13.63 -12.14
CA GLY A 379 -11.05 -14.70 -11.28
C GLY A 379 -9.52 -14.76 -11.11
N GLY A 380 -8.81 -13.67 -11.43
CA GLY A 380 -7.35 -13.60 -11.33
C GLY A 380 -6.60 -14.30 -12.46
N GLY A 381 -7.27 -14.57 -13.58
CA GLY A 381 -6.65 -15.16 -14.76
C GLY A 381 -5.65 -14.18 -15.40
N ARG A 382 -4.46 -14.71 -15.75
CA ARG A 382 -3.34 -13.95 -16.30
C ARG A 382 -2.90 -14.62 -17.60
N ILE A 383 -3.23 -14.04 -18.74
CA ILE A 383 -3.05 -14.70 -20.03
C ILE A 383 -1.98 -13.94 -20.82
N VAL A 384 -0.91 -14.64 -21.19
CA VAL A 384 0.18 -14.12 -22.02
C VAL A 384 0.00 -14.64 -23.44
N LEU A 385 0.03 -13.74 -24.41
CA LEU A 385 0.05 -14.10 -25.83
C LEU A 385 1.42 -13.72 -26.39
N GLU A 386 2.15 -14.69 -26.93
CA GLU A 386 3.46 -14.48 -27.58
C GLU A 386 3.34 -14.70 -29.10
N VAL A 387 4.07 -13.91 -29.89
CA VAL A 387 4.10 -14.04 -31.34
C VAL A 387 5.50 -14.41 -31.82
N ASP A 388 5.64 -15.67 -32.23
CA ASP A 388 6.91 -16.29 -32.55
C ASP A 388 7.36 -16.02 -33.99
N GLY A 389 8.17 -14.98 -34.16
CA GLY A 389 9.00 -14.79 -35.36
C GLY A 389 10.26 -15.67 -35.41
N ARG A 390 10.96 -15.63 -36.55
CA ARG A 390 12.21 -16.38 -36.80
C ARG A 390 13.30 -16.22 -35.73
N ASN A 391 13.38 -15.06 -35.08
CA ASN A 391 14.37 -14.78 -34.03
C ASN A 391 14.18 -15.65 -32.77
N HIS A 392 13.03 -16.34 -32.63
CA HIS A 392 12.74 -17.21 -31.49
C HIS A 392 13.26 -18.65 -31.65
N TYR A 393 13.70 -19.02 -32.86
CA TYR A 393 14.19 -20.38 -33.16
C TYR A 393 15.36 -20.40 -34.15
N ALA A 394 15.81 -19.25 -34.65
CA ALA A 394 16.91 -19.14 -35.59
C ALA A 394 17.83 -17.95 -35.23
N VAL A 395 19.09 -18.06 -35.63
CA VAL A 395 20.09 -16.99 -35.53
C VAL A 395 20.54 -16.55 -36.91
N GLU A 396 20.82 -15.26 -37.04
CA GLU A 396 21.42 -14.71 -38.25
C GLU A 396 22.91 -15.07 -38.30
N ARG A 397 23.34 -15.69 -39.40
CA ARG A 397 24.75 -15.94 -39.70
C ARG A 397 25.14 -15.26 -40.99
N ARG A 398 26.28 -14.58 -40.94
CA ARG A 398 26.87 -13.96 -42.11
C ARG A 398 27.47 -15.02 -43.03
N THR A 399 27.03 -15.03 -44.28
CA THR A 399 27.55 -15.88 -45.35
C THR A 399 28.28 -14.99 -46.36
N GLY A 400 29.57 -14.74 -46.11
CA GLY A 400 30.42 -13.93 -46.99
C GLY A 400 30.30 -12.41 -46.81
N PRO A 401 30.78 -11.60 -47.77
CA PRO A 401 30.83 -10.15 -47.66
C PRO A 401 29.46 -9.47 -47.60
N THR A 402 28.44 -10.04 -48.26
CA THR A 402 27.11 -9.44 -48.44
C THR A 402 25.94 -10.37 -48.10
N GLY A 403 26.17 -11.65 -47.83
CA GLY A 403 25.11 -12.61 -47.53
C GLY A 403 24.80 -12.69 -46.04
N GLN A 404 23.52 -12.71 -45.71
CA GLN A 404 22.99 -13.02 -44.39
C GLN A 404 22.00 -14.18 -44.55
N GLN A 405 22.13 -15.20 -43.70
CA GLN A 405 21.25 -16.36 -43.68
C GLN A 405 20.75 -16.62 -42.26
N TRP A 406 19.46 -16.90 -42.12
CA TRP A 406 18.87 -17.37 -40.88
C TRP A 406 18.98 -18.88 -40.79
N ILE A 407 19.57 -19.38 -39.70
CA ILE A 407 19.80 -20.81 -39.49
C ILE A 407 19.12 -21.19 -38.18
N ALA A 408 18.37 -22.30 -38.19
CA ALA A 408 17.74 -22.83 -36.99
C ALA A 408 18.77 -23.03 -35.87
N ASP A 409 18.43 -22.57 -34.67
CA ASP A 409 19.30 -22.57 -33.50
C ASP A 409 18.59 -23.24 -32.32
N PRO A 410 18.81 -24.55 -32.11
CA PRO A 410 18.21 -25.28 -31.00
C PRO A 410 18.42 -24.61 -29.63
N PRO A 411 19.59 -24.01 -29.31
CA PRO A 411 19.75 -23.24 -28.07
C PRO A 411 18.79 -22.06 -27.93
N THR A 412 18.56 -21.28 -28.99
CA THR A 412 17.59 -20.17 -28.99
C THR A 412 16.18 -20.69 -28.74
N TYR A 413 15.76 -21.73 -29.46
CA TYR A 413 14.45 -22.36 -29.24
C TYR A 413 14.29 -22.87 -27.81
N ALA A 414 15.30 -23.56 -27.26
CA ALA A 414 15.26 -24.08 -25.89
C ALA A 414 15.15 -22.97 -24.83
N ARG A 415 15.82 -21.83 -25.02
CA ARG A 415 15.69 -20.65 -24.14
C ARG A 415 14.27 -20.08 -24.19
N THR A 416 13.70 -19.94 -25.38
CA THR A 416 12.33 -19.46 -25.58
C THR A 416 11.31 -20.35 -24.86
N MET A 417 11.44 -21.67 -25.01
CA MET A 417 10.56 -22.63 -24.32
C MET A 417 10.78 -22.63 -22.80
N ALA A 418 12.01 -22.41 -22.33
CA ALA A 418 12.29 -22.27 -20.90
C ALA A 418 11.63 -21.02 -20.30
N GLY A 419 11.62 -19.89 -21.03
CA GLY A 419 10.90 -18.68 -20.63
C GLY A 419 9.39 -18.93 -20.47
N SER A 420 8.79 -19.62 -21.43
CA SER A 420 7.36 -19.98 -21.39
C SER A 420 7.01 -20.84 -20.17
N ARG A 421 7.85 -21.83 -19.84
CA ARG A 421 7.68 -22.64 -18.62
C ARG A 421 7.82 -21.81 -17.35
N LYS A 422 8.74 -20.84 -17.31
CA LYS A 422 8.90 -19.94 -16.16
C LYS A 422 7.64 -19.11 -15.92
N LEU A 423 7.05 -18.53 -16.97
CA LEU A 423 5.78 -17.81 -16.89
C LEU A 423 4.64 -18.73 -16.45
N THR A 424 4.52 -19.90 -17.05
CA THR A 424 3.49 -20.89 -16.69
C THR A 424 3.56 -21.27 -15.22
N LEU A 425 4.77 -21.56 -14.73
CA LEU A 425 4.99 -21.90 -13.33
C LEU A 425 4.82 -20.70 -12.37
N ALA A 426 4.85 -19.47 -12.88
CA ALA A 426 4.47 -18.26 -12.14
C ALA A 426 2.95 -18.01 -12.15
N GLY A 427 2.17 -18.90 -12.78
CA GLY A 427 0.70 -18.86 -12.79
C GLY A 427 0.11 -18.08 -13.96
N TYR A 428 0.91 -17.77 -14.99
CA TYR A 428 0.39 -17.26 -16.26
C TYR A 428 -0.08 -18.41 -17.15
N GLU A 429 -1.16 -18.19 -17.89
CA GLU A 429 -1.56 -19.05 -19.01
C GLU A 429 -0.89 -18.50 -20.29
N VAL A 430 0.03 -19.28 -20.89
CA VAL A 430 0.83 -18.81 -22.03
C VAL A 430 0.34 -19.46 -23.33
N HIS A 431 -0.06 -18.64 -24.30
CA HIS A 431 -0.43 -19.05 -25.65
C HIS A 431 0.54 -18.44 -26.66
N ARG A 432 1.04 -19.25 -27.60
CA ARG A 432 2.02 -18.81 -28.60
C ARG A 432 1.45 -18.95 -30.00
N PHE A 433 1.56 -17.89 -30.79
CA PHE A 433 1.19 -17.87 -32.20
C PHE A 433 2.46 -17.85 -33.05
N GLY A 434 2.60 -18.80 -33.97
CA GLY A 434 3.63 -18.70 -34.98
C GLY A 434 3.39 -17.47 -35.86
N ALA A 435 4.43 -16.70 -36.16
CA ALA A 435 4.32 -15.54 -37.05
C ALA A 435 3.65 -15.88 -38.39
N HIS A 436 3.79 -17.12 -38.88
CA HIS A 436 3.16 -17.63 -40.10
C HIS A 436 1.62 -17.62 -40.04
N GLU A 437 1.03 -17.82 -38.87
CA GLU A 437 -0.43 -17.76 -38.66
C GLU A 437 -0.99 -16.33 -38.80
N LEU A 438 -0.09 -15.33 -38.74
CA LEU A 438 -0.38 -13.91 -38.67
C LEU A 438 0.36 -13.12 -39.77
N LEU A 439 0.68 -13.76 -40.90
CA LEU A 439 1.21 -13.07 -42.09
C LEU A 439 0.09 -12.51 -42.96
N ASP A 440 -0.99 -13.26 -43.12
CA ASP A 440 -2.18 -12.86 -43.88
C ASP A 440 -3.31 -12.45 -42.94
N ARG A 441 -3.96 -11.33 -43.27
CA ARG A 441 -5.02 -10.75 -42.46
C ARG A 441 -6.29 -11.59 -42.43
N ARG A 442 -6.65 -12.27 -43.53
CA ARG A 442 -7.86 -13.11 -43.57
C ARG A 442 -7.65 -14.35 -42.72
N GLN A 443 -6.53 -15.02 -42.89
CA GLN A 443 -6.14 -16.18 -42.06
C GLN A 443 -6.06 -15.78 -40.59
N GLY A 444 -5.31 -14.73 -40.25
CA GLY A 444 -5.16 -14.26 -38.87
C GLY A 444 -6.51 -13.90 -38.22
N ARG A 445 -7.45 -13.31 -38.98
CA ARG A 445 -8.79 -13.01 -38.47
C ARG A 445 -9.56 -14.28 -38.08
N VAL A 446 -9.52 -15.32 -38.91
CA VAL A 446 -10.19 -16.60 -38.62
C VAL A 446 -9.59 -17.26 -37.38
N THR A 447 -8.25 -17.33 -37.32
CA THR A 447 -7.52 -17.92 -36.17
C THR A 447 -7.86 -17.19 -34.88
N LEU A 448 -7.73 -15.87 -34.84
CA LEU A 448 -7.94 -15.08 -33.63
C LEU A 448 -9.42 -15.01 -33.21
N THR A 449 -10.37 -15.01 -34.15
CA THR A 449 -11.80 -15.03 -33.82
C THR A 449 -12.16 -16.30 -33.04
N THR A 450 -11.69 -17.45 -33.53
CA THR A 450 -11.94 -18.75 -32.89
C THR A 450 -11.24 -18.81 -31.53
N PHE A 451 -9.96 -18.44 -31.49
CA PHE A 451 -9.17 -18.43 -30.26
C PHE A 451 -9.79 -17.57 -29.14
N PHE A 452 -10.13 -16.31 -29.42
CA PHE A 452 -10.68 -15.43 -28.38
C PHE A 452 -12.07 -15.84 -27.93
N ALA A 453 -12.90 -16.43 -28.80
CA ALA A 453 -14.18 -16.99 -28.40
C ALA A 453 -14.01 -18.10 -27.36
N ASP A 454 -13.12 -19.07 -27.63
CA ASP A 454 -12.84 -20.18 -26.73
C ASP A 454 -12.17 -19.72 -25.43
N LEU A 455 -11.20 -18.80 -25.54
CA LEU A 455 -10.48 -18.21 -24.40
C LEU A 455 -11.44 -17.48 -23.46
N PHE A 456 -12.31 -16.61 -23.99
CA PHE A 456 -13.26 -15.84 -23.19
C PHE A 456 -14.35 -16.73 -22.59
N HIS A 457 -14.77 -17.77 -23.28
CA HIS A 457 -15.67 -18.78 -22.72
C HIS A 457 -15.03 -19.48 -21.51
N ARG A 458 -13.79 -19.95 -21.64
CA ARG A 458 -13.03 -20.61 -20.56
C ARG A 458 -12.83 -19.72 -19.33
N HIS A 459 -12.63 -18.43 -19.52
CA HIS A 459 -12.38 -17.47 -18.44
C HIS A 459 -13.62 -16.69 -17.98
N HIS A 460 -14.83 -17.14 -18.35
CA HIS A 460 -16.09 -16.52 -17.96
C HIS A 460 -16.17 -15.01 -18.27
N VAL A 461 -15.53 -14.57 -19.36
CA VAL A 461 -15.61 -13.20 -19.84
C VAL A 461 -16.96 -13.01 -20.54
N ILE A 462 -17.81 -12.15 -19.97
CA ILE A 462 -19.12 -11.85 -20.53
C ILE A 462 -18.93 -10.96 -21.76
N THR A 463 -19.06 -11.57 -22.94
CA THR A 463 -19.16 -10.82 -24.20
C THR A 463 -20.60 -10.31 -24.34
N PRO A 464 -20.82 -9.00 -24.49
CA PRO A 464 -22.12 -8.51 -24.92
C PRO A 464 -22.42 -9.16 -26.28
N LEU A 465 -23.41 -10.05 -26.34
CA LEU A 465 -23.88 -10.62 -27.60
C LEU A 465 -24.14 -9.45 -28.55
N ALA A 466 -23.49 -9.46 -29.71
CA ALA A 466 -23.96 -8.67 -30.84
C ALA A 466 -25.42 -9.09 -31.04
N ARG A 467 -26.37 -8.21 -30.70
CA ARG A 467 -27.73 -8.35 -31.19
C ARG A 467 -27.59 -8.38 -32.71
N ALA A 468 -27.67 -9.57 -33.29
CA ALA A 468 -27.97 -9.71 -34.70
C ALA A 468 -29.32 -9.03 -34.89
N THR A 469 -29.32 -7.79 -35.39
CA THR A 469 -30.48 -7.26 -36.08
C THR A 469 -30.71 -8.19 -37.27
N PRO A 470 -31.83 -8.94 -37.32
CA PRO A 470 -32.26 -9.54 -38.56
C PRO A 470 -32.60 -8.41 -39.53
N SER A 471 -32.34 -8.70 -40.79
CA SER A 471 -32.45 -7.85 -41.97
C SER A 471 -33.75 -7.05 -42.07
#